data_AF-A0A0B7MC34-F1
#
_entry.id   AF-A0A0B7MC34-F1
#
_cell.length_a   1.000
_cell.length_b   1.000
_cell.length_c   1.000
_cell.angle_alpha   90.00
_cell.angle_beta   90.00
_cell.angle_gamma   90.00
#
_symmetry.space_group_name_H-M   'P 1'
#
loop_
_entity.id
_entity.type
_entity.pdbx_description
1 polymer ?
#
loop_
_entity_poly.entity_id
_entity_poly.type
_entity_poly.pdbx_seq_one_letter_code
_entity_poly.pdbx_strand_id
1 'polypeptide(L)'
;MDYNAVIPELLVSNIEQSRSFYCGLLGFRIEYQRPEENFLFLSLEECQLMLEEGTKDQLAELTYPFGRGVNLSFGIKDVSKLY
;
A
#
# COMPACT_ATOMS: atom_id res chain seq x y z
N MET A 1 9.69 -10.76 11.88
CA MET A 1 9.66 -9.79 10.77
C MET A 1 10.60 -8.68 11.12
N ASP A 2 11.52 -8.37 10.21
CA ASP A 2 12.35 -7.18 10.35
C ASP A 2 11.55 -6.00 9.77
N TYR A 3 11.33 -4.98 10.59
CA TYR A 3 10.61 -3.78 10.19
C TYR A 3 11.62 -2.73 9.75
N ASN A 4 11.35 -2.09 8.61
CA ASN A 4 12.13 -0.97 8.13
C ASN A 4 11.98 0.23 9.08
N ALA A 5 13.02 1.05 9.13
CA ALA A 5 13.00 2.29 9.93
C ALA A 5 11.88 3.25 9.52
N VAL A 6 11.42 3.18 8.27
CA VAL A 6 10.29 3.96 7.76
C VAL A 6 9.41 3.04 6.90
N ILE A 7 8.12 3.00 7.23
CA ILE A 7 7.09 2.26 6.51
C ILE A 7 5.94 3.23 6.26
N PRO A 8 5.72 3.66 5.02
CA PRO A 8 4.57 4.49 4.69
C PRO A 8 3.27 3.72 4.90
N GLU A 9 2.25 4.41 5.36
CA GLU A 9 0.88 3.92 5.41
C GLU A 9 0.01 4.81 4.53
N LEU A 10 -0.77 4.17 3.65
CA LEU A 10 -1.68 4.84 2.75
C LEU A 10 -3.11 4.46 3.09
N LEU A 11 -3.92 5.48 3.38
CA LEU A 11 -5.37 5.32 3.41
C LEU A 11 -5.89 5.13 1.98
N VAL A 12 -6.66 4.08 1.74
CA VAL A 12 -7.24 3.76 0.43
C VAL A 12 -8.76 3.78 0.50
N SER A 13 -9.42 4.06 -0.63
CA SER A 13 -10.89 4.04 -0.71
C SER A 13 -11.47 2.65 -0.98
N ASN A 14 -10.64 1.70 -1.41
CA ASN A 14 -11.03 0.32 -1.66
C ASN A 14 -9.80 -0.60 -1.50
N ILE A 15 -9.80 -1.45 -0.48
CA ILE A 15 -8.66 -2.31 -0.16
C ILE A 15 -8.45 -3.39 -1.22
N GLU A 16 -9.51 -3.95 -1.80
CA GLU A 16 -9.40 -5.03 -2.79
C GLU A 16 -8.88 -4.54 -4.15
N GLN A 17 -9.26 -3.33 -4.57
CA GLN A 17 -8.66 -2.69 -5.74
C GLN A 17 -7.18 -2.38 -5.50
N SER A 18 -6.85 -1.85 -4.32
CA SER A 18 -5.47 -1.55 -3.94
C SER A 18 -4.63 -2.83 -3.84
N ARG A 19 -5.17 -3.89 -3.26
CA ARG A 19 -4.57 -5.22 -3.21
C ARG A 19 -4.28 -5.75 -4.60
N SER A 20 -5.26 -5.67 -5.50
CA SER A 20 -5.11 -6.11 -6.89
C SER A 20 -4.01 -5.34 -7.62
N PHE A 21 -3.89 -4.03 -7.37
CA PHE A 21 -2.82 -3.21 -7.91
C PHE A 21 -1.44 -3.58 -7.31
N TYR A 22 -1.27 -3.48 -5.99
CA TYR A 22 0.04 -3.68 -5.36
C TYR A 22 0.52 -5.14 -5.43
N CYS A 23 -0.36 -6.11 -5.17
CA CYS A 23 0.01 -7.52 -5.18
C CYS A 23 -0.06 -8.13 -6.58
N GLY A 24 -1.12 -7.81 -7.34
CA GLY A 24 -1.36 -8.41 -8.66
C GLY A 24 -0.51 -7.81 -9.77
N LEU A 25 -0.34 -6.48 -9.80
CA LEU A 25 0.45 -5.80 -10.83
C LEU A 25 1.88 -5.52 -10.39
N LEU A 26 2.07 -4.99 -9.17
CA LEU A 26 3.39 -4.59 -8.69
C LEU A 26 4.18 -5.71 -7.99
N GLY A 27 3.56 -6.88 -7.77
CA GLY A 27 4.23 -8.06 -7.22
C GLY A 27 4.55 -7.97 -5.72
N PHE A 28 3.96 -7.01 -4.98
CA PHE A 28 4.05 -7.00 -3.52
C PHE A 28 3.44 -8.28 -2.94
N ARG A 29 3.98 -8.71 -1.80
CA ARG A 29 3.47 -9.85 -1.03
C ARG A 29 2.75 -9.35 0.20
N ILE A 30 1.67 -10.02 0.56
CA ILE A 30 1.02 -9.81 1.86
C ILE A 30 1.82 -10.57 2.89
N GLU A 31 2.42 -9.83 3.81
CA GLU A 31 3.17 -10.37 4.94
C GLU A 31 2.21 -10.74 6.09
N TYR A 32 1.24 -9.87 6.36
CA TYR A 32 0.07 -10.19 7.18
C TYR A 32 -1.08 -9.22 6.87
N GLN A 33 -2.28 -9.55 7.35
CA GLN A 33 -3.49 -8.76 7.14
C GLN A 33 -4.36 -8.76 8.39
N ARG A 34 -5.17 -7.71 8.56
CA ARG A 34 -6.24 -7.64 9.57
C ARG A 34 -7.57 -7.44 8.82
N PRO A 35 -8.26 -8.52 8.44
CA PRO A 35 -9.47 -8.44 7.62
C PRO A 35 -10.60 -7.61 8.25
N GLU A 36 -10.71 -7.65 9.57
CA GLU A 36 -11.66 -6.86 10.36
C GLU A 36 -11.46 -5.34 10.24
N GLU A 37 -10.25 -4.91 9.89
CA GLU A 37 -9.86 -3.51 9.70
C GLU A 37 -9.64 -3.16 8.22
N ASN A 38 -9.84 -4.10 7.29
CA ASN A 38 -9.46 -3.91 5.88
C ASN A 38 -8.01 -3.41 5.72
N PHE A 39 -7.09 -4.03 6.47
CA PHE A 39 -5.68 -3.64 6.53
C PHE A 39 -4.76 -4.69 5.92
N LEU A 40 -3.73 -4.23 5.19
CA LEU A 40 -2.67 -5.06 4.61
C LEU A 40 -1.29 -4.51 4.96
N PHE A 41 -0.42 -5.37 5.48
CA PHE A 41 1.02 -5.12 5.56
C PHE A 41 1.70 -5.83 4.39
N LEU A 42 2.39 -5.06 3.54
CA LEU A 42 2.96 -5.52 2.28
C LEU A 42 4.48 -5.39 2.25
N SER A 43 5.12 -6.30 1.52
CA SER A 43 6.56 -6.22 1.22
C SER A 43 6.86 -6.43 -0.27
N LEU A 44 7.95 -5.82 -0.75
CA LEU A 44 8.57 -6.13 -2.04
C LEU A 44 10.07 -5.95 -1.90
N GLU A 45 10.82 -7.05 -1.93
CA GLU A 45 12.23 -7.06 -1.51
C GLU A 45 12.38 -6.43 -0.11
N GLU A 46 13.26 -5.45 0.04
CA GLU A 46 13.45 -4.71 1.30
C GLU A 46 12.46 -3.54 1.45
N CYS A 47 11.50 -3.36 0.55
CA CYS A 47 10.49 -2.30 0.65
C CYS A 47 9.27 -2.78 1.43
N GLN A 48 8.71 -1.93 2.28
CA GLN A 48 7.52 -2.22 3.07
C GLN A 48 6.50 -1.10 2.92
N LEU A 49 5.21 -1.46 2.92
CA LEU A 49 4.08 -0.55 2.74
C LEU A 49 2.87 -1.06 3.53
N MET A 50 2.15 -0.15 4.17
CA MET A 50 0.85 -0.42 4.79
C MET A 50 -0.28 0.18 3.98
N LEU A 51 -1.39 -0.55 3.86
CA LEU A 51 -2.63 -0.08 3.26
C LEU A 51 -3.78 -0.33 4.23
N GLU A 52 -4.63 0.67 4.42
CA GLU A 52 -5.85 0.56 5.22
C GLU A 52 -7.01 1.21 4.49
N GLU A 53 -8.17 0.55 4.43
CA GLU A 53 -9.37 1.18 3.88
C GLU A 53 -9.92 2.24 4.83
N GLY A 54 -10.06 3.47 4.34
CA GLY A 54 -10.68 4.52 5.11
C GLY A 54 -12.15 4.25 5.38
N THR A 55 -12.59 4.58 6.59
CA THR A 55 -14.03 4.66 6.91
C THR A 55 -14.72 5.69 6.01
N LYS A 56 -16.05 5.60 5.90
CA LYS A 56 -16.85 6.54 5.10
C LYS A 56 -16.61 8.00 5.48
N ASP A 57 -16.49 8.27 6.78
CA ASP A 57 -16.30 9.62 7.29
C ASP A 57 -14.90 10.15 6.97
N GLN A 58 -13.85 9.33 7.17
CA GLN A 58 -12.48 9.69 6.77
C GLN A 58 -12.37 9.97 5.27
N LEU A 59 -12.99 9.12 4.44
CA LEU A 59 -12.98 9.31 2.99
C LEU A 59 -13.76 10.55 2.55
N ALA A 60 -14.84 10.91 3.27
CA ALA A 60 -15.62 12.11 2.98
C ALA A 60 -14.85 13.41 3.27
N GLU A 61 -13.90 13.39 4.22
CA GLU A 61 -13.01 14.51 4.52
C GLU A 61 -11.88 14.67 3.49
N LEU A 62 -11.57 13.60 2.73
CA LEU A 62 -10.54 13.61 1.71
C LEU A 62 -11.09 14.04 0.35
N THR A 63 -10.36 14.95 -0.31
CA THR A 63 -10.67 15.35 -1.69
C THR A 63 -9.77 14.62 -2.68
N TYR A 64 -10.37 13.87 -3.60
CA TYR A 64 -9.67 13.25 -4.72
C TYR A 64 -9.03 14.32 -5.63
N PRO A 65 -7.81 14.10 -6.18
CA PRO A 65 -6.98 12.91 -6.03
C PRO A 65 -6.26 12.83 -4.67
N PHE A 66 -6.13 11.62 -4.15
CA PHE A 66 -5.37 11.34 -2.92
C PHE A 66 -3.86 11.39 -3.19
N GLY A 67 -3.06 11.61 -2.14
CA GLY A 67 -1.60 11.61 -2.24
C GLY A 67 -0.97 12.82 -2.95
N ARG A 68 -1.73 13.90 -3.17
CA ARG A 68 -1.21 15.12 -3.83
C ARG A 68 0.04 15.67 -3.11
N GLY A 69 1.10 15.89 -3.88
CA GLY A 69 2.36 16.45 -3.37
C GLY A 69 3.33 15.43 -2.77
N VAL A 70 2.98 14.14 -2.77
CA VAL A 70 3.83 13.06 -2.24
C VAL A 70 4.19 12.10 -3.36
N ASN A 71 5.44 11.63 -3.34
CA ASN A 71 5.91 10.52 -4.17
C ASN A 71 6.73 9.57 -3.28
N LEU A 72 6.46 8.26 -3.40
CA LEU A 72 7.22 7.22 -2.70
C LEU A 72 8.13 6.51 -3.70
N SER A 73 9.43 6.53 -3.44
CA SER A 73 10.42 5.86 -4.29
C SER A 73 10.86 4.56 -3.65
N PHE A 74 10.47 3.44 -4.24
CA PHE A 74 10.90 2.11 -3.83
C PHE A 74 12.12 1.67 -4.66
N GLY A 75 13.20 1.34 -3.97
CA GLY A 75 14.40 0.78 -4.59
C GLY A 75 14.26 -0.73 -4.72
N ILE A 76 14.12 -1.23 -5.95
CA ILE A 76 14.10 -2.67 -6.26
C ILE A 76 15.21 -3.01 -7.25
N LYS A 77 15.65 -4.27 -7.27
CA LYS A 77 16.80 -4.68 -8.10
C LYS A 77 16.49 -4.72 -9.59
N ASP A 78 15.30 -5.18 -9.97
CA ASP A 78 14.92 -5.39 -11.38
C ASP A 78 13.53 -4.82 -11.66
N VAL A 79 13.53 -3.56 -12.08
CA VAL A 79 12.32 -2.82 -12.46
C VAL A 79 11.66 -3.40 -13.72
N SER A 80 12.42 -4.09 -14.58
CA SER A 80 11.93 -4.61 -15.86
C SER A 80 10.83 -5.66 -15.69
N LYS A 81 10.75 -6.30 -14.51
CA LYS A 81 9.71 -7.28 -14.19
C LYS A 81 8.31 -6.67 -13.99
N LEU A 82 8.23 -5.35 -13.87
CA LEU A 82 6.98 -4.61 -13.68
C LEU A 82 6.34 -4.11 -14.99
N TYR A 83 7.03 -4.26 -16.14
CA TYR A 83 6.62 -3.76 -17.44
C TYR A 83 6.25 -4.87 -18.43
#